data_AF-A0A397J7B7-F1
#
_entry.id   AF-A0A397J7B7-F1
#
_cell.length_a   1.000
_cell.length_b   1.000
_cell.length_c   1.000
_cell.angle_alpha   90.00
_cell.angle_beta   90.00
_cell.angle_gamma   90.00
#
_symmetry.space_group_name_H-M   'P 1'
#
loop_
_entity.id
_entity.type
_entity.pdbx_description
1 polymer ?
#
loop_
_entity_poly.entity_id
_entity_poly.type
_entity_poly.pdbx_seq_one_letter_code
_entity_poly.pdbx_strand_id
1 'polypeptide(L)'
;MKTTQSAIDSLRELNSKLTSQIVELREENAEIPELRKKYTEVEAENVKLRRVIEENTELKTRFEELEKKNKTDTSNLIAENLELKDRVTKLEQNRIQVITNEQEASPTKVISDCSELPVTSQSSIPPPTEDCSIDSVPLEKNSGNNPEKIENISDNTSNSDIYQESGISKSLEEKEINDFLYEKNKESISNMIRERNREKKIQAQVSHNASSVPADSPCNKILDTSPVL
;
A
#
# COMPACT_ATOMS: atom_id res chain seq x y z
N MET A 1 -59.61 39.25 30.30
CA MET A 1 -58.50 40.24 30.28
C MET A 1 -57.24 39.54 30.79
N LYS A 2 -56.06 39.77 30.19
CA LYS A 2 -54.80 39.38 30.86
C LYS A 2 -54.65 40.25 32.10
N THR A 3 -54.39 39.63 33.25
CA THR A 3 -54.03 40.36 34.47
C THR A 3 -52.59 40.85 34.37
N THR A 4 -52.25 41.89 35.12
CA THR A 4 -50.86 42.37 35.26
C THR A 4 -49.91 41.24 35.67
N GLN A 5 -50.35 40.38 36.59
CA GLN A 5 -49.60 39.20 37.03
C GLN A 5 -49.27 38.24 35.86
N SER A 6 -50.27 37.89 35.03
CA SER A 6 -50.05 37.02 33.87
C SER A 6 -49.03 37.60 32.87
N ALA A 7 -48.96 38.92 32.72
CA ALA A 7 -47.94 39.56 31.89
C ALA A 7 -46.54 39.50 32.52
N ILE A 8 -46.44 39.70 33.85
CA ILE A 8 -45.18 39.60 34.61
C ILE A 8 -44.61 38.18 34.52
N ASP A 9 -45.45 37.16 34.67
CA ASP A 9 -44.99 35.77 34.67
C ASP A 9 -44.51 35.33 33.26
N SER A 10 -45.20 35.72 32.18
CA SER A 10 -44.72 35.50 30.81
C SER A 10 -43.40 36.23 30.52
N LEU A 11 -43.18 37.43 31.06
CA LEU A 11 -41.91 38.15 30.92
C LEU A 11 -40.78 37.47 31.71
N ARG A 12 -41.06 36.92 32.90
CA ARG A 12 -40.09 36.14 33.68
C ARG A 12 -39.65 34.88 32.94
N GLU A 13 -40.60 34.16 32.35
CA GLU A 13 -40.34 32.96 31.53
C GLU A 13 -39.46 33.30 30.31
N LEU A 14 -39.80 34.36 29.56
CA LEU A 14 -39.03 34.81 28.40
C LEU A 14 -37.60 35.24 28.79
N ASN A 15 -37.45 35.98 29.88
CA ASN A 15 -36.12 36.37 30.39
C ASN A 15 -35.28 35.16 30.83
N SER A 16 -35.90 34.14 31.42
CA SER A 16 -35.22 32.89 31.75
C SER A 16 -34.68 32.20 30.49
N LYS A 17 -35.53 32.05 29.46
CA LYS A 17 -35.16 31.46 28.17
C LYS A 17 -34.04 32.24 27.47
N LEU A 18 -34.13 33.57 27.45
CA LEU A 18 -33.09 34.43 26.87
C LEU A 18 -31.77 34.32 27.64
N THR A 19 -31.82 34.20 28.97
CA THR A 19 -30.62 34.01 29.80
C THR A 19 -29.93 32.69 29.47
N SER A 20 -30.69 31.58 29.32
CA SER A 20 -30.14 30.29 28.89
C SER A 20 -29.47 30.38 27.52
N GLN A 21 -30.13 31.00 26.53
CA GLN A 21 -29.56 31.17 25.18
C GLN A 21 -28.29 32.04 25.18
N ILE A 22 -28.20 33.05 26.05
CA ILE A 22 -26.99 33.88 26.20
C ILE A 22 -25.83 33.06 26.79
N VAL A 23 -26.09 32.09 27.66
CA VAL A 23 -25.03 31.20 28.20
C VAL A 23 -24.56 30.23 27.13
N GLU A 24 -25.48 29.54 26.45
CA GLU A 24 -25.21 28.60 25.34
C GLU A 24 -24.36 29.28 24.24
N LEU A 25 -24.78 30.46 23.76
CA LEU A 25 -24.03 31.23 22.77
C LEU A 25 -22.65 31.67 23.28
N ARG A 26 -22.44 31.89 24.59
CA ARG A 26 -21.12 32.24 25.14
C ARG A 26 -20.18 31.03 25.18
N GLU A 27 -20.72 29.84 25.45
CA GLU A 27 -19.98 28.58 25.43
C GLU A 27 -19.55 28.26 23.99
N GLU A 28 -20.45 28.33 23.01
CA GLU A 28 -20.11 28.17 21.58
C GLU A 28 -19.06 29.18 21.11
N ASN A 29 -19.19 30.46 21.49
CA ASN A 29 -18.21 31.49 21.13
C ASN A 29 -16.81 31.25 21.75
N ALA A 30 -16.71 30.49 22.85
CA ALA A 30 -15.44 30.11 23.45
C ALA A 30 -14.68 29.04 22.64
N GLU A 31 -15.37 28.28 21.77
CA GLU A 31 -14.72 27.28 20.89
C GLU A 31 -14.01 27.92 19.69
N ILE A 32 -14.47 29.09 19.23
CA ILE A 32 -13.91 29.83 18.08
C ILE A 32 -12.39 30.05 18.18
N PRO A 33 -11.79 30.54 19.29
CA PRO A 33 -10.34 30.69 19.40
C PRO A 33 -9.59 29.34 19.35
N GLU A 34 -10.12 28.28 19.95
CA GLU A 34 -9.49 26.95 19.93
C GLU A 34 -9.51 26.33 18.52
N LEU A 35 -10.62 26.51 17.78
CA LEU A 35 -10.71 26.12 16.37
C LEU A 35 -9.72 26.91 15.49
N ARG A 36 -9.58 28.22 15.71
CA ARG A 36 -8.59 29.06 15.00
C ARG A 36 -7.16 28.59 15.27
N LYS A 37 -6.83 28.26 16.52
CA LYS A 37 -5.52 27.73 16.89
C LYS A 37 -5.21 26.41 16.18
N LYS A 38 -6.13 25.45 16.22
CA LYS A 38 -6.02 24.17 15.49
C LYS A 38 -5.88 24.37 13.98
N TYR A 39 -6.61 25.32 13.40
CA TYR A 39 -6.48 25.66 11.99
C TYR A 39 -5.07 26.16 11.64
N THR A 40 -4.49 27.07 12.43
CA THR A 40 -3.12 27.57 12.18
C THR A 40 -2.04 26.50 12.33
N GLU A 41 -2.24 25.52 13.23
CA GLU A 41 -1.34 24.38 13.39
C GLU A 41 -1.40 23.46 12.17
N VAL A 42 -2.61 23.10 11.72
CA VAL A 42 -2.84 22.30 10.50
C VAL A 42 -2.33 23.02 9.24
N GLU A 43 -2.48 24.34 9.15
CA GLU A 43 -1.93 25.14 8.05
C GLU A 43 -0.38 25.08 8.01
N ALA A 44 0.27 25.19 9.17
CA ALA A 44 1.72 25.07 9.28
C ALA A 44 2.22 23.65 8.95
N GLU A 45 1.49 22.60 9.31
CA GLU A 45 1.81 21.21 8.91
C GLU A 45 1.62 20.97 7.41
N ASN A 46 0.54 21.51 6.82
CA ASN A 46 0.32 21.44 5.38
C ASN A 46 1.45 22.11 4.58
N VAL A 47 2.01 23.22 5.06
CA VAL A 47 3.19 23.86 4.43
C VAL A 47 4.43 22.96 4.51
N LYS A 48 4.67 22.27 5.63
CA LYS A 48 5.76 21.29 5.75
C LYS A 48 5.57 20.10 4.81
N LEU A 49 4.36 19.54 4.76
CA LEU A 49 4.03 18.40 3.91
C LEU A 49 4.21 18.72 2.42
N ARG A 50 3.78 19.90 1.97
CA ARG A 50 4.01 20.37 0.59
C ARG A 50 5.49 20.43 0.23
N ARG A 51 6.35 20.91 1.15
CA ARG A 51 7.80 20.94 0.95
C ARG A 51 8.38 19.52 0.81
N VAL A 52 8.00 18.59 1.68
CA VAL A 52 8.47 17.20 1.61
C VAL A 52 8.02 16.50 0.32
N ILE A 53 6.83 16.83 -0.20
CA ILE A 53 6.37 16.32 -1.51
C ILE A 53 7.26 16.85 -2.64
N GLU A 54 7.55 18.15 -2.66
CA GLU A 54 8.43 18.79 -3.67
C GLU A 54 9.85 18.18 -3.65
N GLU A 55 10.46 18.08 -2.46
CA GLU A 55 11.80 17.48 -2.27
C GLU A 55 11.82 16.02 -2.75
N ASN A 56 10.75 15.24 -2.51
CA ASN A 56 10.63 13.87 -3.01
C ASN A 56 10.48 13.81 -4.54
N THR A 57 9.82 14.79 -5.17
CA THR A 57 9.75 14.83 -6.65
C THR A 57 11.11 15.15 -7.28
N GLU A 58 11.91 16.04 -6.67
CA GLU A 58 13.28 16.33 -7.12
C GLU A 58 14.21 15.13 -6.91
N LEU A 59 14.10 14.43 -5.77
CA LEU A 59 14.88 13.22 -5.52
C LEU A 59 14.52 12.10 -6.52
N LYS A 60 13.24 11.98 -6.91
CA LYS A 60 12.81 10.99 -7.91
C LYS A 60 13.41 11.27 -9.29
N THR A 61 13.37 12.50 -9.79
CA THR A 61 13.96 12.84 -11.10
C THR A 61 15.47 12.61 -11.10
N ARG A 62 16.16 13.03 -10.04
CA ARG A 62 17.60 12.80 -9.86
C ARG A 62 17.97 11.31 -9.80
N PHE A 63 17.12 10.46 -9.20
CA PHE A 63 17.32 9.02 -9.18
C PHE A 63 17.22 8.42 -10.60
N GLU A 64 16.21 8.80 -11.38
CA GLU A 64 16.05 8.36 -12.77
C GLU A 64 17.21 8.80 -13.67
N GLU A 65 17.75 10.01 -13.48
CA GLU A 65 18.95 10.49 -14.18
C GLU A 65 20.20 9.67 -13.82
N LEU A 66 20.40 9.39 -12.53
CA LEU A 66 21.53 8.60 -12.06
C LEU A 66 21.47 7.15 -12.56
N GLU A 67 20.27 6.56 -12.61
CA GLU A 67 20.06 5.22 -13.16
C GLU A 67 20.38 5.16 -14.67
N LYS A 68 19.92 6.16 -15.45
CA LYS A 68 20.26 6.31 -16.87
C LYS A 68 21.77 6.44 -17.07
N LYS A 69 22.43 7.29 -16.28
CA LYS A 69 23.89 7.46 -16.34
C LYS A 69 24.62 6.14 -16.03
N ASN A 70 24.23 5.44 -14.97
CA ASN A 70 24.89 4.18 -14.57
C ASN A 70 24.73 3.07 -15.63
N LYS A 71 23.58 3.00 -16.31
CA LYS A 71 23.36 2.09 -17.47
C LYS A 71 24.30 2.42 -18.64
N THR A 72 24.49 3.70 -18.94
CA THR A 72 25.44 4.17 -19.97
C THR A 72 26.88 3.86 -19.60
N ASP A 73 27.31 4.22 -18.38
CA ASP A 73 28.68 3.98 -17.89
C ASP A 73 29.01 2.47 -17.88
N THR A 74 28.06 1.63 -17.45
CA THR A 74 28.19 0.15 -17.53
C THR A 74 28.35 -0.32 -18.98
N SER A 75 27.55 0.21 -19.92
CA SER A 75 27.62 -0.17 -21.33
C SER A 75 28.95 0.22 -21.98
N ASN A 76 29.47 1.41 -21.64
CA ASN A 76 30.77 1.90 -22.09
C ASN A 76 31.92 1.01 -21.58
N LEU A 77 31.90 0.65 -20.29
CA LEU A 77 32.89 -0.26 -19.69
C LEU A 77 32.85 -1.66 -20.31
N ILE A 78 31.66 -2.18 -20.67
CA ILE A 78 31.53 -3.46 -21.39
C ILE A 78 32.18 -3.36 -22.78
N ALA A 79 31.94 -2.27 -23.52
CA ALA A 79 32.52 -2.06 -24.83
C ALA A 79 34.06 -1.96 -24.79
N GLU A 80 34.61 -1.18 -23.84
CA GLU A 80 36.06 -1.04 -23.65
C GLU A 80 36.70 -2.39 -23.27
N ASN A 81 36.08 -3.17 -22.37
CA ASN A 81 36.57 -4.51 -22.02
C ASN A 81 36.58 -5.48 -23.22
N LEU A 82 35.62 -5.37 -24.14
CA LEU A 82 35.61 -6.17 -25.37
C LEU A 82 36.75 -5.78 -26.31
N GLU A 83 37.03 -4.48 -26.48
CA GLU A 83 38.17 -4.00 -27.28
C GLU A 83 39.51 -4.43 -26.66
N LEU A 84 39.68 -4.27 -25.33
CA LEU A 84 40.88 -4.71 -24.62
C LEU A 84 41.10 -6.21 -24.77
N LYS A 85 40.03 -7.02 -24.70
CA LYS A 85 40.10 -8.47 -24.90
C LYS A 85 40.55 -8.85 -26.32
N ASP A 86 40.04 -8.19 -27.35
CA ASP A 86 40.47 -8.38 -28.74
C ASP A 86 41.94 -7.94 -28.97
N ARG A 87 42.38 -6.87 -28.30
CA ARG A 87 43.79 -6.45 -28.32
C ARG A 87 44.71 -7.45 -27.63
N VAL A 88 44.28 -8.07 -26.52
CA VAL A 88 45.04 -9.12 -25.82
C VAL A 88 45.19 -10.36 -26.69
N THR A 89 44.12 -10.88 -27.31
CA THR A 89 44.22 -12.08 -28.15
C THR A 89 45.12 -11.87 -29.36
N LYS A 90 45.08 -10.69 -29.99
CA LYS A 90 46.00 -10.31 -31.08
C LYS A 90 47.46 -10.26 -30.63
N LEU A 91 47.74 -9.75 -29.44
CA LEU A 91 49.09 -9.71 -28.87
C LEU A 91 49.61 -11.12 -28.52
N GLU A 92 48.75 -11.99 -28.00
CA GLU A 92 49.09 -13.40 -27.71
C GLU A 92 49.41 -14.17 -29.01
N GLN A 93 48.59 -14.01 -30.06
CA GLN A 93 48.84 -14.59 -31.38
C GLN A 93 50.17 -14.11 -31.99
N ASN A 94 50.42 -12.79 -31.96
CA ASN A 94 51.67 -12.22 -32.46
C ASN A 94 52.90 -12.76 -31.71
N ARG A 95 52.80 -12.92 -30.37
CA ARG A 95 53.87 -13.52 -29.55
C ARG A 95 54.16 -14.97 -29.95
N ILE A 96 53.12 -15.78 -30.20
CA ILE A 96 53.28 -17.18 -30.64
C ILE A 96 53.98 -17.23 -32.01
N GLN A 97 53.56 -16.40 -32.96
CA GLN A 97 54.14 -16.32 -34.31
C GLN A 97 55.64 -15.95 -34.29
N VAL A 98 56.06 -15.02 -33.41
CA VAL A 98 57.48 -14.65 -33.27
C VAL A 98 58.32 -15.84 -32.81
N ILE A 99 57.86 -16.57 -31.79
CA ILE A 99 58.58 -17.73 -31.24
C ILE A 99 58.74 -18.84 -32.30
N THR A 100 57.70 -19.14 -33.08
CA THR A 100 57.80 -20.15 -34.15
C THR A 100 58.77 -19.75 -35.26
N ASN A 101 58.86 -18.45 -35.57
CA ASN A 101 59.75 -17.95 -36.62
C ASN A 101 61.23 -17.93 -36.19
N GLU A 102 61.52 -17.74 -34.89
CA GLU A 102 62.88 -17.83 -34.35
C GLU A 102 63.41 -19.28 -34.31
N GLN A 103 62.54 -20.26 -34.13
CA GLN A 103 62.90 -21.68 -34.07
C GLN A 103 63.36 -22.25 -35.44
N GLU A 104 62.77 -21.77 -36.54
CA GLU A 104 63.12 -22.17 -37.93
C GLU A 104 64.51 -21.64 -38.37
N ALA A 105 65.10 -20.67 -37.66
CA ALA A 105 66.35 -20.02 -38.04
C ALA A 105 67.63 -20.76 -37.58
N SER A 106 67.53 -21.93 -36.94
CA SER A 106 68.69 -22.71 -36.45
C SER A 106 68.65 -24.19 -36.84
N PRO A 107 69.43 -24.63 -37.84
CA PRO A 107 69.51 -26.04 -38.22
C PRO A 107 70.69 -26.77 -37.53
N THR A 108 70.46 -27.42 -36.38
CA THR A 108 71.41 -28.41 -35.82
C THR A 108 70.74 -29.70 -35.32
N LYS A 109 70.49 -30.56 -36.30
CA LYS A 109 70.46 -32.05 -36.34
C LYS A 109 70.76 -32.89 -35.06
N VAL A 110 70.01 -34.00 -34.93
CA VAL A 110 70.23 -35.22 -34.08
C VAL A 110 69.98 -34.96 -32.58
N ILE A 111 69.16 -35.72 -31.84
CA ILE A 111 69.10 -37.19 -31.71
C ILE A 111 67.66 -37.74 -31.78
N SER A 112 67.52 -38.85 -32.53
CA SER A 112 66.39 -39.76 -32.49
C SER A 112 66.61 -40.78 -31.38
N ASP A 113 65.61 -41.06 -30.56
CA ASP A 113 65.38 -42.41 -30.03
C ASP A 113 63.90 -42.58 -29.62
N CYS A 114 63.20 -43.48 -30.30
CA CYS A 114 61.92 -43.99 -29.85
C CYS A 114 62.16 -45.10 -28.83
N SER A 115 61.36 -45.15 -27.78
CA SER A 115 61.16 -46.36 -26.99
C SER A 115 59.72 -46.40 -26.49
N GLU A 116 59.06 -47.53 -26.73
CA GLU A 116 57.65 -47.72 -26.48
C GLU A 116 57.33 -47.86 -24.98
N LEU A 117 56.03 -47.74 -24.68
CA LEU A 117 55.45 -47.82 -23.35
C LEU A 117 55.77 -49.15 -22.63
N PRO A 118 55.61 -49.17 -21.30
CA PRO A 118 54.55 -50.05 -20.80
C PRO A 118 53.47 -49.31 -20.03
N VAL A 119 52.22 -49.67 -20.34
CA VAL A 119 51.04 -49.28 -19.56
C VAL A 119 51.04 -50.05 -18.24
N THR A 120 50.97 -49.34 -17.12
CA THR A 120 50.45 -49.89 -15.86
C THR A 120 49.53 -48.90 -15.17
N SER A 121 48.33 -49.36 -14.89
CA SER A 121 47.23 -48.58 -14.29
C SER A 121 47.48 -48.24 -12.82
N GLN A 122 46.99 -47.07 -12.38
CA GLN A 122 45.89 -46.92 -11.40
C GLN A 122 45.90 -45.52 -10.75
N SER A 123 44.82 -44.75 -10.90
CA SER A 123 44.12 -44.06 -9.80
C SER A 123 42.87 -43.35 -10.31
N SER A 124 41.73 -43.74 -9.75
CA SER A 124 40.35 -43.38 -10.03
C SER A 124 40.02 -41.91 -10.37
N ILE A 125 39.24 -41.73 -11.45
CA ILE A 125 38.35 -40.57 -11.68
C ILE A 125 36.91 -41.04 -11.36
N PRO A 126 36.13 -40.33 -10.52
CA PRO A 126 34.71 -40.65 -10.30
C PRO A 126 33.82 -40.17 -11.46
N PRO A 127 32.65 -40.81 -11.70
CA PRO A 127 31.83 -40.58 -12.89
C PRO A 127 31.08 -39.24 -12.88
N PRO A 128 30.64 -38.74 -14.05
CA PRO A 128 29.77 -37.58 -14.14
C PRO A 128 28.36 -37.91 -13.63
N THR A 129 27.84 -37.08 -12.73
CA THR A 129 26.45 -37.17 -12.27
C THR A 129 25.55 -36.31 -13.16
N GLU A 130 24.94 -36.91 -14.17
CA GLU A 130 23.66 -36.43 -14.69
C GLU A 130 22.55 -36.97 -13.79
N ASP A 131 21.95 -36.11 -12.96
CA ASP A 131 20.56 -36.29 -12.54
C ASP A 131 19.95 -34.93 -12.17
N CYS A 132 19.57 -34.16 -13.20
CA CYS A 132 18.84 -32.91 -13.03
C CYS A 132 17.36 -33.22 -12.73
N SER A 133 17.03 -33.39 -11.45
CA SER A 133 15.63 -33.45 -11.01
C SER A 133 14.95 -32.09 -11.21
N ILE A 134 14.25 -31.96 -12.33
CA ILE A 134 13.21 -30.95 -12.56
C ILE A 134 11.92 -31.65 -12.92
N ASP A 135 11.08 -31.91 -11.91
CA ASP A 135 9.69 -32.28 -12.13
C ASP A 135 9.00 -31.16 -12.90
N SER A 136 8.71 -31.42 -14.18
CA SER A 136 7.95 -30.52 -15.06
C SER A 136 6.89 -31.34 -15.77
N VAL A 137 5.67 -31.25 -15.24
CA VAL A 137 4.48 -31.94 -15.73
C VAL A 137 4.12 -31.42 -17.15
N PRO A 138 3.63 -32.28 -18.07
CA PRO A 138 3.76 -32.01 -19.50
C PRO A 138 2.84 -30.94 -20.07
N LEU A 139 3.34 -30.23 -21.09
CA LEU A 139 2.54 -29.39 -21.99
C LEU A 139 1.97 -30.24 -23.13
N GLU A 140 0.65 -30.46 -23.16
CA GLU A 140 -0.01 -31.05 -24.32
C GLU A 140 0.10 -30.14 -25.55
N LYS A 141 0.49 -30.72 -26.68
CA LYS A 141 0.22 -30.18 -28.03
C LYS A 141 -0.50 -31.24 -28.83
N ASN A 142 -1.82 -31.16 -28.90
CA ASN A 142 -2.61 -31.93 -29.86
C ASN A 142 -2.83 -31.10 -31.13
N SER A 143 -2.46 -31.70 -32.27
CA SER A 143 -2.50 -31.11 -33.62
C SER A 143 -3.88 -31.34 -34.27
N GLY A 144 -4.35 -30.40 -35.09
CA GLY A 144 -5.59 -30.59 -35.85
C GLY A 144 -5.95 -29.44 -36.79
N ASN A 145 -5.69 -29.62 -38.09
CA ASN A 145 -6.10 -28.73 -39.18
C ASN A 145 -7.14 -29.48 -40.08
N ASN A 146 -7.92 -28.88 -40.98
CA ASN A 146 -7.83 -27.52 -41.53
C ASN A 146 -9.23 -26.81 -41.61
N PRO A 147 -9.93 -26.50 -42.74
CA PRO A 147 -10.89 -25.38 -42.73
C PRO A 147 -12.28 -25.69 -43.37
N GLU A 148 -12.95 -24.61 -43.82
CA GLU A 148 -14.22 -24.51 -44.56
C GLU A 148 -15.51 -24.52 -43.70
N LYS A 149 -16.58 -23.79 -44.01
CA LYS A 149 -16.88 -22.58 -44.80
C LYS A 149 -18.42 -22.47 -44.77
N ILE A 150 -18.95 -21.41 -44.13
CA ILE A 150 -20.31 -20.85 -44.36
C ILE A 150 -21.51 -21.81 -44.24
N GLU A 151 -22.38 -21.59 -43.24
CA GLU A 151 -23.78 -21.31 -43.58
C GLU A 151 -24.40 -20.29 -42.61
N ASN A 152 -25.40 -19.55 -43.10
CA ASN A 152 -25.95 -18.34 -42.51
C ASN A 152 -27.45 -18.55 -42.23
N ILE A 153 -27.84 -18.63 -40.95
CA ILE A 153 -29.24 -18.73 -40.50
C ILE A 153 -29.32 -17.89 -39.20
N SER A 154 -29.65 -16.61 -39.30
CA SER A 154 -31.02 -16.05 -39.24
C SER A 154 -31.62 -16.09 -37.82
N ASP A 155 -31.64 -14.90 -37.23
CA ASP A 155 -32.70 -14.31 -36.40
C ASP A 155 -33.23 -15.07 -35.16
N ASN A 156 -32.85 -14.58 -33.98
CA ASN A 156 -33.88 -14.09 -33.05
C ASN A 156 -33.47 -12.83 -32.28
N THR A 157 -34.29 -11.81 -32.46
CA THR A 157 -34.27 -10.52 -31.77
C THR A 157 -34.44 -10.70 -30.25
N SER A 158 -33.53 -10.11 -29.47
CA SER A 158 -33.87 -9.60 -28.14
C SER A 158 -33.08 -8.34 -27.85
N ASN A 159 -33.73 -7.19 -28.04
CA ASN A 159 -33.15 -5.89 -27.73
C ASN A 159 -33.23 -5.64 -26.22
N SER A 160 -32.09 -5.49 -25.57
CA SER A 160 -31.97 -4.53 -24.47
C SER A 160 -30.64 -3.81 -24.61
N ASP A 161 -30.69 -2.60 -25.17
CA ASP A 161 -29.58 -1.66 -25.16
C ASP A 161 -29.14 -1.33 -23.72
N ILE A 162 -27.98 -0.68 -23.62
CA ILE A 162 -27.41 -0.10 -22.39
C ILE A 162 -26.79 -1.14 -21.43
N TYR A 163 -25.60 -1.62 -21.79
CA TYR A 163 -24.35 -1.08 -21.23
C TYR A 163 -23.17 -1.61 -22.04
N GLN A 164 -22.66 -0.79 -22.97
CA GLN A 164 -21.32 -1.00 -23.52
C GLN A 164 -20.31 -0.46 -22.51
N GLU A 165 -20.12 -1.18 -21.40
CA GLU A 165 -19.12 -0.82 -20.41
C GLU A 165 -17.74 -1.01 -21.04
N SER A 166 -17.11 0.13 -21.34
CA SER A 166 -15.81 0.21 -21.97
C SER A 166 -14.81 -0.69 -21.24
N GLY A 167 -14.07 -1.50 -22.00
CA GLY A 167 -12.98 -2.34 -21.50
C GLY A 167 -11.77 -1.52 -21.08
N ILE A 168 -11.96 -0.58 -20.15
CA ILE A 168 -10.89 0.10 -19.44
C ILE A 168 -10.27 -0.97 -18.53
N SER A 169 -9.15 -1.52 -18.99
CA SER A 169 -8.26 -2.33 -18.17
C SER A 169 -7.80 -1.47 -16.99
N LYS A 170 -8.48 -1.64 -15.85
CA LYS A 170 -8.26 -0.88 -14.61
C LYS A 170 -6.77 -0.75 -14.35
N SER A 171 -6.28 0.49 -14.19
CA SER A 171 -4.86 0.68 -13.89
C SER A 171 -4.55 0.08 -12.51
N LEU A 172 -3.29 -0.25 -12.27
CA LEU A 172 -2.87 -0.77 -10.98
C LEU A 172 -3.16 0.23 -9.85
N GLU A 173 -3.07 1.54 -10.15
CA GLU A 173 -3.36 2.62 -9.20
C GLU A 173 -4.85 2.71 -8.85
N GLU A 174 -5.77 2.58 -9.82
CA GLU A 174 -7.21 2.58 -9.55
C GLU A 174 -7.63 1.42 -8.63
N LYS A 175 -6.97 0.26 -8.79
CA LYS A 175 -7.17 -0.90 -7.91
C LYS A 175 -6.67 -0.62 -6.49
N GLU A 176 -5.46 -0.07 -6.35
CA GLU A 176 -4.86 0.25 -5.05
C GLU A 176 -5.67 1.32 -4.28
N ILE A 177 -6.17 2.35 -4.97
CA ILE A 177 -7.06 3.37 -4.38
C ILE A 177 -8.37 2.76 -3.89
N ASN A 178 -8.95 1.83 -4.66
CA ASN A 178 -10.17 1.11 -4.27
C ASN A 178 -9.96 0.23 -3.04
N ASP A 179 -8.83 -0.47 -2.95
CA ASP A 179 -8.48 -1.33 -1.81
C ASP A 179 -8.23 -0.50 -0.53
N PHE A 180 -7.56 0.67 -0.65
CA PHE A 180 -7.42 1.63 0.46
C PHE A 180 -8.77 2.15 0.98
N LEU A 181 -9.68 2.54 0.08
CA LEU A 181 -11.01 3.02 0.45
C LEU A 181 -11.84 1.92 1.13
N TYR A 182 -11.71 0.67 0.68
CA TYR A 182 -12.37 -0.49 1.28
C TYR A 182 -11.90 -0.74 2.72
N GLU A 183 -10.58 -0.80 2.95
CA GLU A 183 -10.03 -1.00 4.30
C GLU A 183 -10.36 0.17 5.23
N LYS A 184 -10.34 1.42 4.74
CA LYS A 184 -10.70 2.59 5.56
C LYS A 184 -12.19 2.63 5.94
N ASN A 185 -13.08 2.20 5.04
CA ASN A 185 -14.50 2.05 5.35
C ASN A 185 -14.74 0.95 6.39
N LYS A 186 -14.09 -0.21 6.23
CA LYS A 186 -14.11 -1.35 7.16
C LYS A 186 -13.58 -0.97 8.55
N GLU A 187 -12.50 -0.19 8.63
CA GLU A 187 -11.97 0.39 9.86
C GLU A 187 -13.01 1.30 10.54
N SER A 188 -13.61 2.23 9.78
CA SER A 188 -14.62 3.17 10.27
C SER A 188 -15.85 2.46 10.85
N ILE A 189 -16.39 1.47 10.14
CA ILE A 189 -17.51 0.64 10.59
C ILE A 189 -17.14 -0.11 11.89
N SER A 190 -15.92 -0.65 11.97
CA SER A 190 -15.42 -1.35 13.16
C SER A 190 -15.33 -0.42 14.38
N ASN A 191 -14.83 0.82 14.20
CA ASN A 191 -14.80 1.85 15.23
C ASN A 191 -16.21 2.23 15.70
N MET A 192 -17.14 2.50 14.77
CA MET A 192 -18.52 2.84 15.10
C MET A 192 -19.25 1.73 15.88
N ILE A 193 -18.99 0.45 15.58
CA ILE A 193 -19.55 -0.68 16.33
C ILE A 193 -18.96 -0.74 17.75
N ARG A 194 -17.64 -0.52 17.90
CA ARG A 194 -16.99 -0.48 19.22
C ARG A 194 -17.55 0.62 20.12
N GLU A 195 -17.69 1.85 19.61
CA GLU A 195 -18.21 2.97 20.40
C GLU A 195 -19.67 2.73 20.81
N ARG A 196 -20.56 2.35 19.88
CA ARG A 196 -21.96 2.04 20.21
C ARG A 196 -22.08 0.93 21.27
N ASN A 197 -21.18 -0.04 21.29
CA ASN A 197 -21.15 -1.09 22.30
C ASN A 197 -20.63 -0.60 23.67
N ARG A 198 -19.70 0.37 23.69
CA ARG A 198 -19.25 1.06 24.91
C ARG A 198 -20.37 1.92 25.49
N GLU A 199 -21.03 2.73 24.67
CA GLU A 199 -22.19 3.54 25.05
C GLU A 199 -23.31 2.69 25.67
N LYS A 200 -23.70 1.59 25.01
CA LYS A 200 -24.71 0.66 25.53
C LYS A 200 -24.33 0.07 26.89
N LYS A 201 -23.04 -0.24 27.10
CA LYS A 201 -22.55 -0.75 28.40
C LYS A 201 -22.66 0.32 29.49
N ILE A 202 -22.35 1.57 29.18
CA ILE A 202 -22.48 2.71 30.11
C ILE A 202 -23.97 2.95 30.44
N GLN A 203 -24.85 3.00 29.44
CA GLN A 203 -26.30 3.18 29.63
C GLN A 203 -26.93 2.08 30.49
N ALA A 204 -26.49 0.82 30.32
CA ALA A 204 -26.93 -0.27 31.18
C ALA A 204 -26.48 -0.08 32.64
N GLN A 205 -25.22 0.31 32.88
CA GLN A 205 -24.70 0.56 34.23
C GLN A 205 -25.37 1.76 34.91
N VAL A 206 -25.61 2.85 34.18
CA VAL A 206 -26.34 4.03 34.69
C VAL A 206 -27.78 3.66 35.06
N SER A 207 -28.46 2.88 34.21
CA SER A 207 -29.82 2.39 34.48
C SER A 207 -29.91 1.50 35.72
N HIS A 208 -28.91 0.64 35.97
CA HIS A 208 -28.88 -0.19 37.18
C HIS A 208 -28.61 0.62 38.46
N ASN A 209 -27.72 1.61 38.42
CA ASN A 209 -27.39 2.43 39.59
C ASN A 209 -28.52 3.41 39.97
N ALA A 210 -29.32 3.87 39.00
CA ALA A 210 -30.46 4.75 39.27
C ALA A 210 -31.62 4.08 40.06
N SER A 211 -31.67 2.75 40.13
CA SER A 211 -32.72 1.98 40.82
C SER A 211 -32.39 1.61 42.27
N SER A 212 -31.21 1.96 42.79
CA SER A 212 -30.71 1.49 44.09
C SER A 212 -30.63 2.60 45.16
N VAL A 213 -31.65 3.47 45.23
CA VAL A 213 -31.81 4.40 46.35
C VAL A 213 -32.50 3.67 47.52
N PRO A 214 -31.86 3.53 48.70
CA PRO A 214 -32.49 2.93 49.86
C PRO A 214 -33.55 3.88 50.44
N ALA A 215 -34.78 3.37 50.57
CA ALA A 215 -35.90 4.15 51.10
C ALA A 215 -35.94 4.09 52.63
N ASP A 216 -35.16 4.94 53.29
CA ASP A 216 -35.29 5.24 54.72
C ASP A 216 -35.51 6.74 54.92
N SER A 217 -36.71 7.12 55.38
CA SER A 217 -37.01 8.46 55.88
C SER A 217 -38.13 8.39 56.94
N PRO A 218 -37.96 8.94 58.16
CA PRO A 218 -38.90 8.70 59.26
C PRO A 218 -40.20 9.50 59.14
N CYS A 219 -41.32 8.85 59.49
CA CYS A 219 -42.65 9.47 59.49
C CYS A 219 -42.83 10.43 60.68
N ASN A 220 -42.82 11.74 60.42
CA ASN A 220 -43.21 12.75 61.42
C ASN A 220 -44.74 12.82 61.54
N LYS A 221 -45.27 12.41 62.70
CA LYS A 221 -46.67 12.64 63.07
C LYS A 221 -46.86 14.09 63.54
N ILE A 222 -47.63 14.88 62.80
CA ILE A 222 -48.12 16.17 63.28
C ILE A 222 -49.39 15.92 64.09
N LEU A 223 -49.42 16.50 65.31
CA LEU A 223 -50.54 16.40 66.23
C LEU A 223 -51.72 17.26 65.75
N ASP A 224 -52.91 16.70 65.84
CA ASP A 224 -54.17 17.39 65.60
C ASP A 224 -54.65 18.05 66.90
N THR A 225 -54.90 19.36 66.87
CA THR A 225 -55.52 20.11 67.97
C THR A 225 -56.49 21.14 67.43
N SER A 226 -57.78 20.78 67.47
CA SER A 226 -58.89 21.72 67.31
C SER A 226 -59.03 22.60 68.57
N PRO A 227 -59.32 23.91 68.44
CA PRO A 227 -59.72 24.73 69.59
C PRO A 227 -61.20 24.50 69.94
N VAL A 228 -61.50 24.56 71.24
CA VAL A 228 -62.84 24.51 71.82
C VAL A 228 -63.19 25.91 72.34
N LEU A 229 -64.41 26.37 72.01
CA LEU A 229 -65.06 27.66 72.35
C LEU A 229 -64.52 28.90 71.62
#